data_AF-A0A7W0L5X8-F1
#
_entry.id   AF-A0A7W0L5X8-F1
#
_cell.length_a   1.000
_cell.length_b   1.000
_cell.length_c   1.000
_cell.angle_alpha   90.00
_cell.angle_beta   90.00
_cell.angle_gamma   90.00
#
_symmetry.space_group_name_H-M   'P 1'
#
loop_
_entity.id
_entity.type
_entity.pdbx_description
1 polymer ?
#
loop_
_entity_poly.entity_id
_entity_poly.type
_entity_poly.pdbx_seq_one_letter_code
_entity_poly.pdbx_strand_id
1 'polypeptide(L)' 'LLQIFTRPIGDRPTVFFEMIERHGSLGFGKGNFKALFEAIEREQDARGNL' A
#
# COMPACT_ATOMS: atom_id res chain seq x y z
N LEU A 1 7.71 -4.80 -12.02
CA LEU A 1 6.95 -5.16 -10.81
C LEU A 1 5.94 -4.04 -10.60
N LEU A 2 4.67 -4.32 -10.83
CA LEU A 2 3.59 -3.34 -10.64
C LEU A 2 2.85 -3.73 -9.36
N GLN A 3 2.59 -2.76 -8.48
CA GLN A 3 1.96 -2.96 -7.18
C GLN A 3 0.95 -1.84 -6.93
N ILE A 4 -0.22 -2.19 -6.40
CA ILE A 4 -1.24 -1.23 -5.97
C ILE A 4 -1.96 -1.76 -4.72
N PHE A 5 -2.28 -0.87 -3.78
CA PHE A 5 -3.11 -1.19 -2.62
C PHE A 5 -4.54 -0.72 -2.81
N THR A 6 -5.47 -1.48 -2.26
CA THR A 6 -6.85 -1.03 -2.07
C THR A 6 -6.91 -0.04 -0.91
N ARG A 7 -8.02 0.70 -0.81
CA ARG A 7 -8.42 1.29 0.48
C ARG A 7 -8.67 0.18 1.51
N PRO A 8 -8.66 0.50 2.82
CA PRO A 8 -9.05 -0.46 3.85
C PRO A 8 -10.43 -1.07 3.59
N ILE A 9 -10.56 -2.36 3.87
CA ILE A 9 -11.80 -3.12 3.74
C ILE A 9 -12.49 -3.04 5.10
N GLY A 10 -13.48 -2.15 5.20
CA GLY A 10 -14.25 -1.90 6.41
C GLY A 10 -13.93 -0.55 7.06
N ASP A 11 -14.65 -0.24 8.15
CA ASP A 11 -14.59 1.09 8.77
C ASP A 11 -13.29 1.35 9.52
N ARG A 12 -12.58 0.29 9.93
CA ARG A 12 -11.30 0.39 10.63
C ARG A 12 -10.15 0.29 9.62
N PRO A 13 -9.14 1.16 9.70
CA PRO A 13 -8.02 1.19 8.76
C PRO A 13 -6.98 0.11 9.06
N THR A 14 -7.40 -1.16 9.07
CA THR A 14 -6.56 -2.29 9.52
C THR A 14 -6.25 -3.29 8.42
N VAL A 15 -7.25 -3.69 7.64
CA VAL A 15 -7.10 -4.72 6.60
C VAL A 15 -7.26 -4.08 5.23
N PHE A 16 -6.33 -4.38 4.32
CA PHE A 16 -6.39 -3.98 2.92
C PHE A 16 -5.80 -5.11 2.06
N PHE A 17 -6.01 -5.03 0.75
CA PHE A 17 -5.43 -5.96 -0.20
C PHE A 17 -4.38 -5.29 -1.08
N GLU A 18 -3.42 -6.08 -1.50
CA GLU A 18 -2.44 -5.73 -2.51
C GLU A 18 -2.73 -6.51 -3.79
N MET A 19 -2.67 -5.81 -4.92
CA MET A 19 -2.61 -6.44 -6.24
C MET A 19 -1.22 -6.24 -6.83
N ILE A 20 -0.57 -7.35 -7.20
CA ILE A 20 0.82 -7.39 -7.65
C ILE A 20 0.95 -8.13 -8.98
N GLU A 21 1.61 -7.50 -9.95
CA GLU A 21 1.91 -8.07 -11.25
C GLU A 21 3.43 -8.17 -11.46
N ARG A 22 3.87 -9.38 -11.82
CA ARG A 22 5.29 -9.75 -11.93
C ARG A 22 5.65 -10.07 -13.37
N HIS A 23 6.59 -9.31 -13.92
CA HIS A 23 7.28 -9.60 -15.18
C HIS A 23 8.73 -9.97 -14.86
N GLY A 24 8.98 -11.25 -14.58
CA GLY A 24 10.32 -11.78 -14.30
C GLY A 24 10.92 -11.47 -12.92
N SER A 25 10.23 -10.73 -12.06
CA SER A 25 10.72 -10.39 -10.70
C SER A 25 10.12 -11.33 -9.64
N LEU A 26 10.98 -12.04 -8.90
CA LEU A 26 10.60 -12.92 -7.79
C LEU A 26 10.72 -12.24 -6.41
N GLY A 27 11.36 -11.07 -6.34
CA GLY A 27 11.61 -10.33 -5.10
C GLY A 27 10.61 -9.19 -4.84
N PHE A 28 10.95 -8.31 -3.91
CA PHE A 28 10.20 -7.08 -3.63
C PHE A 28 10.97 -5.86 -4.11
N GLY A 29 10.27 -4.88 -4.70
CA GLY A 29 10.87 -3.62 -5.15
C GLY A 29 11.02 -2.64 -3.99
N LYS A 30 12.25 -2.31 -3.58
CA LYS A 30 12.52 -1.32 -2.50
C LYS A 30 11.88 0.05 -2.75
N GLY A 31 11.81 0.47 -4.01
CA GLY A 31 11.14 1.72 -4.42
C GLY A 31 9.62 1.68 -4.26
N ASN A 32 8.98 0.55 -4.58
CA ASN A 32 7.55 0.38 -4.41
C ASN A 32 7.18 0.44 -2.92
N PHE A 33 8.02 -0.12 -2.04
CA PHE A 33 7.77 -0.09 -0.60
C PHE A 33 7.66 1.34 -0.03
N LYS A 34 8.53 2.26 -0.45
CA LYS A 34 8.49 3.66 0.00
C LYS A 34 7.20 4.37 -0.46
N ALA A 35 6.86 4.26 -1.75
CA ALA A 35 5.66 4.87 -2.30
C ALA A 35 4.37 4.32 -1.66
N LEU A 36 4.37 3.04 -1.28
CA LEU A 36 3.26 2.39 -0.59
C LEU A 36 3.10 2.90 0.85
N PHE A 37 4.21 3.09 1.58
CA PHE A 37 4.17 3.68 2.93
C PHE A 37 3.67 5.13 2.92
N GLU A 38 4.18 5.96 2.00
CA GLU A 38 3.74 7.35 1.85
C GLU A 38 2.26 7.48 1.45
N ALA A 39 1.69 6.48 0.79
CA ALA A 39 0.25 6.42 0.51
C ALA A 39 -0.57 6.11 1.76
N ILE A 40 -0.08 5.22 2.63
CA ILE A 40 -0.73 4.89 3.90
C ILE A 40 -0.66 6.07 4.88
N GLU A 41 0.51 6.72 5.01
CA GLU A 41 0.69 7.88 5.90
C GLU A 41 -0.24 9.03 5.50
N ARG A 42 -0.37 9.34 4.21
CA ARG A 42 -1.33 10.37 3.74
C ARG A 42 -2.77 10.05 4.16
N GLU A 43 -3.16 8.77 4.14
CA GLU A 43 -4.49 8.36 4.56
C GLU A 43 -4.64 8.38 6.11
N GLN A 44 -3.57 8.11 6.87
CA GLN A 44 -3.55 8.28 8.32
C GLN A 44 -3.67 9.74 8.74
N ASP A 45 -2.93 10.63 8.08
CA ASP A 45 -2.99 12.07 8.31
C ASP A 45 -4.39 12.62 8.02
N ALA A 46 -5.01 12.18 6.92
CA ALA A 46 -6.40 12.54 6.58
C ALA A 46 -7.43 12.09 7.63
N ARG A 47 -7.13 11.04 8.41
CA ARG A 47 -7.95 10.56 9.53
C ARG A 47 -7.58 11.20 10.88
N GLY A 48 -6.54 12.03 10.91
CA GLY A 48 -6.05 12.68 12.13
C GLY A 48 -5.40 11.71 13.13
N ASN A 49 -4.79 10.62 12.65
CA ASN A 49 -4.15 9.61 13.49
C ASN A 49 -2.71 9.27 13.09
N LEU A 50 -2.00 10.27 12.55
CA LEU A 50 -0.56 10.23 12.28
C LEU A 50 0.25 10.56 13.55
#